data_AF-A0A101VMX1-F1
#
_entry.id   AF-A0A101VMX1-F1
#
_cell.length_a   1.000
_cell.length_b   1.000
_cell.length_c   1.000
_cell.angle_alpha   90.00
_cell.angle_beta   90.00
_cell.angle_gamma   90.00
#
_symmetry.space_group_name_H-M   'P 1'
#
loop_
_entity.id
_entity.type
_entity.pdbx_description
1 polymer ?
#
loop_
_entity_poly.entity_id
_entity_poly.type
_entity_poly.pdbx_seq_one_letter_code
_entity_poly.pdbx_strand_id
1 'polypeptide(L)' 'MKHATGLKIGLILALAAGLAACREEEQGRPLSFEPGVYSGKKDEKLSTEQTEALRERARLQGLR' A
#
# COMPACT_ATOMS: atom_id res chain seq x y z
N MET A 1 33.71 -20.23 -24.95
CA MET A 1 33.72 -19.63 -23.60
C MET A 1 33.08 -18.24 -23.52
N LYS A 2 33.38 -17.31 -24.44
CA LYS A 2 32.81 -15.93 -24.44
C LYS A 2 31.26 -15.88 -24.53
N HIS A 3 30.64 -16.77 -25.32
CA HIS A 3 29.19 -16.87 -25.44
C HIS A 3 28.49 -17.37 -24.16
N ALA A 4 29.13 -18.28 -23.41
CA ALA A 4 28.60 -18.77 -22.15
C ALA A 4 28.63 -17.68 -21.06
N THR A 5 29.66 -16.83 -21.06
CA THR A 5 29.73 -15.66 -20.17
C THR A 5 28.67 -14.61 -20.53
N GLY A 6 28.49 -14.33 -21.83
CA GLY A 6 27.44 -13.43 -22.31
C GLY A 6 26.02 -13.90 -21.96
N LEU A 7 25.75 -15.20 -22.11
CA LEU A 7 24.46 -15.81 -21.74
C LEU A 7 24.19 -15.70 -20.24
N LYS A 8 25.21 -15.93 -19.39
CA LYS A 8 25.08 -15.79 -17.94
C LYS A 8 24.75 -14.35 -17.54
N ILE A 9 25.43 -13.37 -18.14
CA ILE A 9 25.16 -11.94 -17.87
C ILE A 9 23.74 -11.57 -18.33
N GLY A 10 23.33 -12.01 -19.51
CA GLY A 10 21.97 -11.78 -20.01
C GLY A 10 20.90 -12.36 -19.08
N LEU A 11 21.11 -13.58 -18.57
CA LEU A 11 20.20 -14.21 -17.63
C LEU A 11 20.09 -13.44 -16.30
N ILE A 12 21.22 -12.97 -15.75
CA ILE A 12 21.25 -12.19 -14.51
C ILE A 12 20.49 -10.86 -14.68
N LEU A 13 20.70 -10.17 -15.81
CA LEU A 13 20.03 -8.90 -16.08
C LEU A 13 18.52 -9.08 -16.28
N ALA A 14 18.10 -10.14 -16.98
CA ALA A 14 16.68 -10.46 -17.16
C ALA A 14 15.99 -10.77 -15.82
N LEU A 15 16.67 -11.51 -14.94
CA LEU A 15 16.17 -11.84 -13.61
C LEU A 15 16.05 -10.56 -12.76
N ALA A 16 17.10 -9.73 -12.71
CA ALA A 16 17.09 -8.48 -11.96
C ALA A 16 15.97 -7.51 -12.43
N ALA A 17 15.72 -7.42 -13.74
CA ALA A 17 14.62 -6.62 -14.27
C ALA A 17 13.23 -7.15 -13.86
N GLY A 18 13.05 -8.47 -13.76
CA GLY A 18 11.81 -9.08 -13.27
C GLY A 18 11.56 -8.88 -11.78
N LEU A 19 12.62 -8.82 -10.96
CA LEU A 19 12.53 -8.52 -9.52
C LEU A 19 12.29 -7.03 -9.21
N ALA A 20 12.46 -6.13 -10.19
CA ALA A 20 12.14 -4.71 -10.04
C ALA A 20 10.62 -4.43 -9.91
N ALA A 21 9.76 -5.46 -10.00
CA ALA A 21 8.34 -5.37 -9.67
C ALA A 21 8.06 -5.25 -8.15
N CYS A 22 9.10 -5.22 -7.30
CA CYS A 22 8.99 -4.89 -5.89
C CYS A 22 8.41 -3.47 -5.69
N ARG A 23 7.16 -3.40 -5.26
CA ARG A 23 6.45 -2.16 -4.91
C ARG A 23 7.16 -1.45 -3.75
N GLU A 24 7.74 -0.30 -4.00
CA GLU A 24 8.46 0.49 -2.99
C GLU A 24 7.56 0.81 -1.79
N GLU A 25 6.27 1.04 -2.02
CA GLU A 25 5.29 1.31 -0.98
C GLU A 25 5.01 0.12 -0.05
N GLU A 26 5.35 -1.10 -0.48
CA GLU A 26 5.23 -2.30 0.36
C GLU A 26 6.51 -2.60 1.13
N GLN A 27 7.63 -1.98 0.77
CA GLN A 27 8.89 -2.12 1.50
C GLN A 27 8.79 -1.40 2.85
N GLY A 28 8.91 -2.15 3.94
CA GLY A 28 8.82 -1.61 5.30
C GLY A 28 7.40 -1.45 5.85
N ARG A 29 6.37 -1.93 5.14
CA ARG A 29 5.02 -2.02 5.71
C ARG A 29 5.01 -3.06 6.85
N PRO A 30 4.59 -2.69 8.08
CA PRO A 30 4.48 -3.64 9.18
C PRO A 30 3.55 -4.80 8.78
N LEU A 31 4.00 -6.03 8.98
CA LEU A 31 3.19 -7.24 8.77
C LEU A 31 2.59 -7.78 10.07
N SER A 32 3.11 -7.31 11.21
CA SER A 32 2.63 -7.62 12.55
C SER A 32 2.03 -6.38 13.18
N PHE A 33 0.79 -6.49 13.62
CA PHE A 33 0.08 -5.44 14.35
C PHE A 33 -0.31 -5.97 15.73
N GLU A 34 -0.23 -5.12 16.74
CA GLU A 34 -0.71 -5.47 18.06
C GLU A 34 -2.25 -5.46 18.07
N PRO A 35 -2.91 -6.56 18.47
CA PRO A 35 -4.37 -6.63 18.46
C PRO A 35 -5.00 -5.54 19.32
N GLY A 36 -5.95 -4.81 18.74
CA GLY A 36 -6.66 -3.72 19.42
C GLY A 36 -5.90 -2.40 19.49
N VAL A 37 -4.68 -2.32 18.96
CA VAL A 37 -3.88 -1.08 18.92
C VAL A 37 -3.84 -0.53 17.49
N TYR A 38 -4.26 0.72 17.34
CA TYR A 38 -4.11 1.45 16.08
C TYR A 38 -2.74 2.14 16.05
N SER A 39 -1.85 1.67 15.17
CA SER A 39 -0.48 2.18 15.04
C SER A 39 -0.36 3.41 14.11
N GLY A 40 -1.48 3.91 13.60
CA GLY A 40 -1.51 5.08 12.72
C GLY A 40 -1.37 6.40 13.47
N LYS A 41 -1.33 7.50 12.71
CA LYS A 41 -1.48 8.84 13.30
C LYS A 41 -2.89 8.95 13.91
N LYS A 42 -2.99 9.69 15.01
CA LYS A 42 -4.30 9.99 15.59
C LYS A 42 -5.16 10.71 14.55
N ASP A 43 -6.37 10.22 14.36
CA ASP A 43 -7.32 10.85 13.45
C ASP A 43 -7.71 12.25 13.95
N GLU A 44 -7.98 13.14 12.99
CA GLU A 44 -8.54 14.44 13.29
C GLU A 44 -10.03 14.31 13.64
N LYS A 45 -10.48 15.08 14.63
CA LYS A 45 -11.91 15.13 14.95
C LYS A 45 -12.64 15.85 13.83
N LEU A 46 -13.78 15.30 13.42
CA LEU A 46 -14.68 15.98 12.50
C LEU A 46 -15.20 17.28 13.10
N SER A 47 -15.30 18.32 12.29
CA SER A 47 -16.05 19.51 12.64
C SER A 47 -17.55 19.21 12.70
N THR A 48 -18.32 20.10 13.33
CA THR A 48 -19.78 20.05 13.32
C THR A 48 -20.33 20.05 11.90
N GLU A 49 -19.82 20.94 11.04
CA GLU A 49 -20.26 21.04 9.63
C GLU A 49 -19.97 19.74 8.85
N GLN A 50 -18.78 19.16 9.00
CA GLN A 50 -18.43 17.89 8.37
C GLN A 50 -19.33 16.75 8.85
N THR A 51 -19.69 16.77 10.14
CA THR A 51 -20.57 15.77 10.74
C THR A 51 -21.99 15.89 10.18
N GLU A 52 -22.54 17.10 10.05
CA GLU A 52 -23.87 17.28 9.44
C GLU A 52 -23.90 16.86 7.97
N ALA A 53 -22.88 17.24 7.20
CA ALA A 53 -22.75 16.82 5.80
C ALA A 53 -22.70 15.29 5.65
N LEU A 54 -22.00 14.60 6.57
CA LEU A 54 -21.96 13.14 6.62
C LEU A 54 -23.33 12.52 6.92
N ARG A 55 -24.08 13.07 7.89
CA ARG A 55 -25.42 12.60 8.23
C ARG A 55 -26.39 12.77 7.07
N GLU A 56 -26.33 13.89 6.37
CA GLU A 56 -27.18 14.13 5.21
C GLU A 56 -26.87 13.15 4.09
N ARG A 57 -25.58 12.91 3.80
CA ARG A 57 -25.20 11.86 2.84
C ARG A 57 -25.71 10.49 3.23
N ALA A 58 -25.61 10.12 4.51
CA ALA A 58 -26.10 8.83 5.00
C ALA A 58 -27.62 8.67 4.81
N ARG A 59 -28.40 9.73 5.03
CA ARG A 59 -29.85 9.74 4.75
C ARG A 59 -30.15 9.52 3.28
N LEU A 60 -29.44 10.23 2.40
CA LEU A 60 -29.63 10.12 0.94
C LEU A 60 -29.18 8.75 0.41
N GLN A 61 -28.17 8.13 1.02
CA GLN A 61 -27.62 6.83 0.63
C GLN A 61 -28.40 5.64 1.20
N GLY A 62 -29.49 5.87 1.94
CA GLY A 62 -30.41 4.81 2.33
C GLY A 62 -29.86 3.86 3.39
N LEU A 63 -29.14 4.37 4.38
CA LEU A 63 -29.08 3.71 5.69
C LEU A 63 -30.52 3.61 6.20
N ARG A 64 -31.13 2.44 6.01
CA ARG A 64 -32.47 2.08 6.51
C ARG A 64 -32.49 2.04 8.02
#